data_AF-A0A950QK85-F1
#
_entry.id   AF-A0A950QK85-F1
#
_cell.length_a   1.000
_cell.length_b   1.000
_cell.length_c   1.000
_cell.angle_alpha   90.00
_cell.angle_beta   90.00
_cell.angle_gamma   90.00
#
_symmetry.space_group_name_H-M   'P 1'
#
loop_
_entity.id
_entity.type
_entity.pdbx_description
1 polymer ?
#
loop_
_entity_poly.entity_id
_entity_poly.type
_entity_poly.pdbx_seq_one_letter_code
_entity_poly.pdbx_strand_id
1 'polypeptide(L)'
;SLFKIANDIRLLGSGPRSGLGELALPENEPGSSIMPGKVNPTQCEAMTQVCTRVFGNHATVTFAGSQGHFELNVYNPVMAYSFLQSVRLMADATRSFTEHCVLGIEPRLDNIRAGLERSLMLVTALAPKIGYDNAAQIAKAAHKNSTTLKEEAVKSGAVSAEEFDAIVRPEDMIHPAA
;
A
#
# COMPACT_ATOMS: atom_id res chain seq x y z
N SER A 1 -6.84 1.13 11.04
CA SER A 1 -7.05 0.74 9.63
C SER A 1 -6.94 1.91 8.65
N LEU A 2 -7.78 2.96 8.76
CA LEU A 2 -7.79 4.07 7.78
C LEU A 2 -6.44 4.75 7.55
N PHE A 3 -5.64 4.94 8.61
CA PHE A 3 -4.29 5.50 8.47
C PHE A 3 -3.42 4.68 7.51
N LYS A 4 -3.46 3.35 7.60
CA LYS A 4 -2.69 2.45 6.72
C LYS A 4 -3.24 2.50 5.30
N ILE A 5 -4.57 2.44 5.13
CA ILE A 5 -5.23 2.49 3.82
C ILE A 5 -4.86 3.78 3.07
N ALA A 6 -4.97 4.95 3.73
CA ALA A 6 -4.60 6.22 3.11
C ALA A 6 -3.09 6.30 2.77
N ASN A 7 -2.24 5.71 3.61
CA ASN A 7 -0.80 5.63 3.36
C ASN A 7 -0.45 4.75 2.16
N ASP A 8 -1.08 3.58 2.02
CA ASP A 8 -0.86 2.72 0.86
C ASP A 8 -1.28 3.41 -0.43
N ILE A 9 -2.48 4.00 -0.44
CA ILE A 9 -3.03 4.68 -1.63
C ILE A 9 -2.09 5.80 -2.08
N ARG A 10 -1.61 6.66 -1.16
CA ARG A 10 -0.67 7.73 -1.53
C ARG A 10 0.70 7.22 -1.95
N LEU A 11 1.16 6.09 -1.41
CA LEU A 11 2.44 5.50 -1.78
C LEU A 11 2.35 4.87 -3.19
N LEU A 12 1.30 4.10 -3.46
CA LEU A 12 1.03 3.53 -4.77
C LEU A 12 0.73 4.62 -5.82
N GLY A 13 0.15 5.75 -5.40
CA GLY A 13 -0.06 6.95 -6.23
C GLY A 13 1.15 7.88 -6.37
N SER A 14 2.30 7.56 -5.76
CA SER A 14 3.49 8.41 -5.82
C SER A 14 4.09 8.45 -7.24
N GLY A 15 4.49 9.64 -7.73
CA GLY A 15 5.04 9.77 -9.08
C GLY A 15 4.91 11.18 -9.66
N PRO A 16 4.65 11.34 -10.97
CA PRO A 16 4.29 10.29 -11.94
C PRO A 16 5.48 9.51 -12.52
N ARG A 17 6.72 10.02 -12.38
CA ARG A 17 7.93 9.42 -13.00
C ARG A 17 8.98 8.90 -12.02
N SER A 18 8.93 9.34 -10.75
CA SER A 18 9.97 9.05 -9.75
C SER A 18 9.39 8.47 -8.45
N GLY A 19 8.32 7.68 -8.57
CA GLY A 19 7.68 6.95 -7.48
C GLY A 19 7.23 5.57 -7.95
N LEU A 20 6.32 4.91 -7.22
CA LEU A 20 5.74 3.63 -7.65
C LEU A 20 4.80 3.81 -8.84
N GLY A 21 3.85 4.75 -8.71
CA GLY A 21 2.91 5.13 -9.75
C GLY A 21 2.04 3.98 -10.25
N GLU A 22 1.70 3.03 -9.38
CA GLU A 22 0.81 1.91 -9.71
C GLU A 22 -0.66 2.35 -9.76
N LEU A 23 -1.02 3.41 -9.02
CA LEU A 23 -2.34 4.03 -9.04
C LEU A 23 -2.28 5.43 -9.63
N ALA A 24 -3.30 5.78 -10.42
CA ALA A 24 -3.64 7.16 -10.74
C ALA A 24 -4.74 7.61 -9.79
N LEU A 25 -4.51 8.72 -9.08
CA LEU A 25 -5.46 9.31 -8.14
C LEU A 25 -6.17 10.49 -8.81
N PRO A 26 -7.44 10.76 -8.46
CA PRO A 26 -8.18 11.89 -9.02
C PRO A 26 -7.54 13.23 -8.64
N GLU A 27 -7.52 14.16 -9.60
CA GLU A 27 -7.08 15.54 -9.40
C GLU A 27 -8.29 16.42 -9.07
N ASN A 28 -8.43 16.79 -7.79
CA ASN A 28 -9.51 17.68 -7.35
C ASN A 28 -9.07 19.16 -7.35
N GLU A 29 -7.79 19.43 -7.10
CA GLU A 29 -7.22 20.77 -7.00
C GLU A 29 -5.81 20.84 -7.59
N PRO A 30 -5.35 22.02 -8.06
CA PRO A 30 -3.94 22.23 -8.41
C PRO A 30 -3.02 21.97 -7.21
N GLY A 31 -2.07 21.05 -7.34
CA GLY A 31 -1.22 20.60 -6.24
C GLY A 31 -0.02 21.50 -5.92
N SER A 32 0.27 22.53 -6.72
CA SER A 32 1.34 23.47 -6.42
C SER A 32 1.13 24.82 -7.10
N SER A 33 1.45 25.89 -6.38
CA SER A 33 1.47 27.26 -6.90
C SER A 33 2.60 27.53 -7.90
N ILE A 34 3.65 26.69 -7.95
CA ILE A 34 4.85 26.93 -8.77
C ILE A 34 5.21 25.76 -9.70
N MET A 35 4.61 24.57 -9.51
CA MET A 35 4.85 23.40 -10.37
C MET A 35 3.57 23.07 -11.17
N PRO A 36 3.41 23.63 -12.40
CA PRO A 36 2.27 23.34 -13.25
C PRO A 36 2.10 21.82 -13.49
N GLY A 37 0.87 21.34 -13.35
CA GLY A 37 0.52 19.92 -13.55
C GLY A 37 0.91 18.98 -12.40
N LYS A 38 1.43 19.50 -11.27
CA LYS A 38 1.64 18.69 -10.07
C LYS A 38 0.32 18.47 -9.34
N VAL A 39 -0.01 17.21 -9.08
CA VAL A 39 -1.17 16.78 -8.29
C VAL A 39 -0.69 16.12 -7.01
N ASN A 40 -1.28 16.49 -5.87
CA ASN A 40 -0.95 15.88 -4.57
C ASN A 40 -2.11 14.98 -4.10
N PRO A 41 -1.82 13.93 -3.30
CA PRO A 41 -2.84 13.08 -2.70
C PRO A 41 -3.51 13.75 -1.48
N THR A 42 -4.12 14.93 -1.67
CA THR A 42 -4.66 15.80 -0.61
C THR A 42 -5.68 15.11 0.29
N GLN A 43 -6.52 14.24 -0.28
CA GLN A 43 -7.50 13.46 0.48
C GLN A 43 -6.83 12.42 1.39
N CYS A 44 -5.73 11.79 0.96
CA CYS A 44 -4.94 10.91 1.81
C CYS A 44 -4.29 11.71 2.96
N GLU A 45 -3.76 12.90 2.67
CA GLU A 45 -3.16 13.79 3.66
C GLU A 45 -4.18 14.17 4.75
N ALA A 46 -5.37 14.63 4.36
CA ALA A 46 -6.46 14.96 5.28
C ALA A 46 -6.88 13.75 6.15
N MET A 47 -7.07 12.58 5.53
CA MET A 47 -7.41 11.34 6.26
C MET A 47 -6.33 10.97 7.29
N THR A 48 -5.05 11.08 6.94
CA THR A 48 -3.96 10.77 7.88
C THR A 48 -3.88 11.77 9.05
N GLN A 49 -4.14 13.06 8.82
CA GLN A 49 -4.24 14.06 9.89
C GLN A 49 -5.44 13.83 10.81
N VAL A 50 -6.59 13.43 10.25
CA VAL A 50 -7.76 13.05 11.06
C VAL A 50 -7.45 11.83 11.94
N CYS A 51 -6.79 10.81 11.40
CA CYS A 51 -6.39 9.64 12.15
C CYS A 51 -5.45 9.99 13.32
N THR A 52 -4.49 10.90 13.13
CA THR A 52 -3.59 11.33 14.23
C THR A 52 -4.37 12.07 15.31
N ARG A 53 -5.33 12.92 14.94
CA ARG A 53 -6.21 13.60 15.90
C ARG A 53 -7.06 12.62 16.71
N VAL A 54 -7.65 11.62 16.05
CA VAL A 54 -8.47 10.59 16.70
C VAL A 54 -7.63 9.74 17.66
N PHE A 55 -6.38 9.43 17.30
CA PHE A 55 -5.46 8.72 18.20
C PHE A 55 -5.18 9.54 19.47
N GLY A 56 -4.96 10.85 19.34
CA GLY A 56 -4.81 11.76 20.48
C GLY A 56 -6.07 11.82 21.35
N ASN A 57 -7.24 11.94 20.73
CA ASN A 57 -8.52 11.93 21.45
C ASN A 57 -8.75 10.61 22.20
N HIS A 58 -8.35 9.47 21.63
CA HIS A 58 -8.41 8.19 22.33
C HIS A 58 -7.54 8.19 23.59
N ALA A 59 -6.30 8.70 23.52
CA ALA A 59 -5.45 8.84 24.70
C ALA A 59 -6.10 9.74 25.78
N THR A 60 -6.72 10.85 25.38
CA THR A 60 -7.48 11.72 26.29
C THR A 60 -8.63 10.97 26.97
N VAL A 61 -9.45 10.24 26.21
CA VAL A 61 -10.58 9.47 26.75
C VAL A 61 -10.09 8.38 27.69
N THR A 62 -9.06 7.63 27.31
CA THR A 62 -8.50 6.54 28.11
C THR A 62 -7.95 7.06 29.44
N PHE A 63 -7.18 8.15 29.41
CA PHE A 63 -6.65 8.73 30.64
C PHE A 63 -7.76 9.32 31.52
N ALA A 64 -8.67 10.13 30.96
CA ALA A 64 -9.80 10.69 31.71
C ALA A 64 -10.71 9.61 32.32
N GLY A 65 -10.90 8.49 31.62
CA GLY A 65 -11.67 7.35 32.09
C GLY A 65 -11.07 6.69 33.34
N SER A 66 -9.74 6.75 33.53
CA SER A 66 -9.08 6.18 34.70
C SER A 66 -9.10 7.08 35.95
N GLN A 67 -9.53 8.34 35.83
CA GLN A 67 -9.48 9.34 36.91
C GLN A 67 -10.75 9.39 37.80
N GLY A 68 -11.57 8.35 37.80
CA GLY A 68 -12.75 8.27 38.68
C GLY A 68 -12.35 8.19 40.16
N HIS A 69 -13.07 8.91 41.02
CA HIS A 69 -12.87 8.85 42.47
C HIS A 69 -14.20 8.52 43.16
N PHE A 70 -14.21 7.47 43.98
CA PHE A 70 -15.38 7.00 44.73
C PHE A 70 -16.62 6.81 43.84
N GLU A 71 -17.72 7.52 44.12
CA GLU A 71 -19.01 7.31 43.47
C GLU A 71 -19.10 7.86 42.04
N LEU A 72 -18.14 8.70 41.60
CA LEU A 72 -18.30 9.40 40.31
C LEU A 72 -16.99 9.77 39.60
N ASN A 73 -16.94 9.53 38.29
CA ASN A 73 -15.96 10.13 37.41
C ASN A 73 -16.44 11.52 36.94
N VAL A 74 -15.70 12.57 37.29
CA VAL A 74 -16.03 13.97 36.98
C VAL A 74 -15.46 14.47 35.64
N TYR A 75 -14.73 13.63 34.91
CA TYR A 75 -14.13 13.94 33.60
C TYR A 75 -15.08 13.66 32.41
N ASN A 76 -16.37 13.37 32.68
CA ASN A 76 -17.37 13.11 31.65
C ASN A 76 -17.41 14.16 30.52
N PRO A 77 -17.32 15.48 30.77
CA PRO A 77 -17.35 16.46 29.69
C PRO A 77 -16.22 16.32 28.67
N VAL A 78 -14.97 16.12 29.12
CA VAL A 78 -13.82 15.99 28.20
C VAL A 78 -13.85 14.67 27.45
N MET A 79 -14.33 13.59 28.09
CA MET A 79 -14.52 12.29 27.42
C MET A 79 -15.60 12.39 26.34
N ALA A 80 -16.76 12.95 26.66
CA ALA A 80 -17.86 13.12 25.72
C ALA A 80 -17.46 14.00 24.52
N TYR A 81 -16.80 15.13 24.77
CA TYR A 81 -16.31 16.01 23.70
C TYR A 81 -15.30 15.30 22.78
N SER A 82 -14.29 14.64 23.36
CA SER A 82 -13.25 13.95 22.59
C SER A 82 -13.83 12.81 21.75
N PHE A 83 -14.80 12.08 22.31
CA PHE A 83 -15.53 11.03 21.59
C PHE A 83 -16.35 11.60 20.43
N LEU A 84 -17.22 12.58 20.69
CA LEU A 84 -18.08 13.18 19.66
C LEU A 84 -17.27 13.86 18.55
N GLN A 85 -16.16 14.53 18.89
CA GLN A 85 -15.24 15.09 17.91
C GLN A 85 -14.66 13.99 17.03
N SER A 86 -14.22 12.87 17.62
CA SER A 86 -13.64 11.75 16.86
C SER A 86 -14.65 11.12 15.91
N VAL A 87 -15.89 10.91 16.36
CA VAL A 87 -16.99 10.39 15.53
C VAL A 87 -17.24 11.30 14.34
N ARG A 88 -17.36 12.61 14.57
CA ARG A 88 -17.60 13.59 13.49
C ARG A 88 -16.46 13.63 12.49
N LEU A 89 -15.22 13.77 12.96
CA LEU A 89 -14.04 13.83 12.09
C LEU A 89 -13.90 12.56 11.23
N MET A 90 -14.07 11.38 11.84
CA MET A 90 -14.00 10.12 11.11
C MET A 90 -15.12 10.00 10.07
N ALA A 91 -16.35 10.36 10.43
CA ALA A 91 -17.47 10.30 9.50
C ALA A 91 -17.29 11.24 8.30
N ASP A 92 -16.91 12.49 8.55
CA ASP A 92 -16.70 13.50 7.52
C ASP A 92 -15.50 13.13 6.62
N ALA A 93 -14.38 12.75 7.22
CA ALA A 93 -13.18 12.37 6.46
C ALA A 93 -13.38 11.11 5.63
N THR A 94 -14.09 10.09 6.14
CA THR A 94 -14.31 8.84 5.39
C THR A 94 -15.23 9.08 4.19
N ARG A 95 -16.25 9.93 4.32
CA ARG A 95 -17.10 10.33 3.18
C ARG A 95 -16.30 11.11 2.14
N SER A 96 -15.58 12.15 2.57
CA SER A 96 -14.71 12.96 1.69
C SER A 96 -13.68 12.10 0.96
N PHE A 97 -12.99 11.21 1.68
CA PHE A 97 -11.99 10.31 1.12
C PHE A 97 -12.61 9.34 0.11
N THR A 98 -13.83 8.87 0.36
CA THR A 98 -14.54 7.99 -0.57
C THR A 98 -14.88 8.73 -1.86
N GLU A 99 -15.55 9.87 -1.74
CA GLU A 99 -16.07 10.66 -2.86
C GLU A 99 -14.96 11.24 -3.73
N HIS A 100 -13.93 11.83 -3.11
CA HIS A 100 -12.90 12.61 -3.79
C HIS A 100 -11.58 11.84 -3.98
N CYS A 101 -11.50 10.58 -3.58
CA CYS A 101 -10.31 9.76 -3.83
C CYS A 101 -10.68 8.36 -4.29
N VAL A 102 -11.29 7.55 -3.41
CA VAL A 102 -11.47 6.11 -3.63
C VAL A 102 -12.25 5.81 -4.91
N LEU A 103 -13.36 6.53 -5.16
CA LEU A 103 -14.19 6.30 -6.35
C LEU A 103 -13.50 6.64 -7.68
N GLY A 104 -12.43 7.45 -7.64
CA GLY A 104 -11.69 7.87 -8.83
C GLY A 104 -10.33 7.18 -9.00
N ILE A 105 -10.02 6.15 -8.22
CA ILE A 105 -8.76 5.42 -8.35
C ILE A 105 -8.76 4.60 -9.63
N GLU A 106 -7.75 4.81 -10.47
CA GLU A 106 -7.53 4.03 -11.69
C GLU A 106 -6.18 3.31 -11.66
N PRO A 107 -6.08 2.04 -12.11
CA PRO A 107 -4.81 1.32 -12.16
C PRO A 107 -3.95 1.81 -13.33
N ARG A 108 -2.66 2.05 -13.07
CA ARG A 108 -1.67 2.29 -14.13
C ARG A 108 -1.06 0.97 -14.58
N LEU A 109 -1.79 0.26 -15.44
CA LEU A 109 -1.46 -1.10 -15.88
C LEU A 109 -0.04 -1.23 -16.44
N ASP A 110 0.45 -0.22 -17.16
CA ASP A 110 1.83 -0.24 -17.69
C ASP A 110 2.89 -0.27 -16.57
N ASN A 111 2.70 0.53 -15.52
CA ASN A 111 3.60 0.56 -14.37
C ASN A 111 3.50 -0.74 -13.56
N ILE A 112 2.28 -1.25 -13.34
CA ILE A 112 2.04 -2.51 -12.63
C ILE A 112 2.72 -3.66 -13.37
N ARG A 113 2.54 -3.75 -14.69
CA ARG A 113 3.18 -4.77 -15.53
C ARG A 113 4.70 -4.67 -15.48
N ALA A 114 5.25 -3.46 -15.61
CA ALA A 114 6.69 -3.25 -15.53
C ALA A 114 7.27 -3.64 -14.15
N GLY A 115 6.52 -3.40 -13.07
CA GLY A 115 6.89 -3.85 -11.72
C GLY A 115 6.91 -5.37 -11.59
N LEU A 116 5.88 -6.04 -12.14
CA LEU A 116 5.77 -7.49 -12.16
C LEU A 116 6.92 -8.15 -12.95
N GLU A 117 7.20 -7.67 -14.16
CA GLU A 117 8.25 -8.21 -15.04
C GLU A 117 9.67 -8.07 -14.46
N ARG A 118 9.90 -7.04 -13.63
CA ARG A 118 11.19 -6.82 -12.96
C ARG A 118 11.32 -7.58 -11.64
N SER A 119 10.24 -8.17 -11.13
CA SER A 119 10.24 -8.83 -9.84
C SER A 119 11.04 -10.12 -9.87
N LEU A 120 12.01 -10.23 -8.97
CA LEU A 120 12.78 -11.45 -8.77
C LEU A 120 12.06 -12.47 -7.87
N MET A 121 10.90 -12.11 -7.31
CA MET A 121 10.16 -13.00 -6.40
C MET A 121 9.33 -14.04 -7.13
N LEU A 122 9.11 -13.89 -8.45
CA LEU A 122 8.47 -14.90 -9.29
C LEU A 122 9.27 -16.21 -9.35
N VAL A 123 10.55 -16.18 -8.97
CA VAL A 123 11.42 -17.36 -8.85
C VAL A 123 10.85 -18.42 -7.90
N THR A 124 9.99 -18.03 -6.97
CA THR A 124 9.33 -18.94 -6.01
C THR A 124 8.53 -20.04 -6.70
N ALA A 125 7.97 -19.77 -7.89
CA ALA A 125 7.29 -20.77 -8.72
C ALA A 125 8.22 -21.92 -9.16
N LEU A 126 9.53 -21.69 -9.25
CA LEU A 126 10.50 -22.72 -9.62
C LEU A 126 10.85 -23.64 -8.44
N ALA A 127 10.68 -23.20 -7.20
CA ALA A 127 11.15 -23.92 -6.02
C ALA A 127 10.61 -25.37 -5.89
N PRO A 128 9.34 -25.68 -6.23
CA PRO A 128 8.86 -27.07 -6.24
C PRO A 128 9.57 -27.98 -7.23
N LYS A 129 10.12 -27.44 -8.33
CA LYS A 129 10.80 -28.22 -9.37
C LYS A 129 12.30 -28.34 -9.13
N ILE A 130 12.96 -27.24 -8.77
CA ILE A 130 14.42 -27.17 -8.71
C ILE A 130 14.97 -27.10 -7.28
N GLY A 131 14.10 -27.02 -6.27
CA GLY A 131 14.47 -26.82 -4.87
C GLY A 131 14.76 -25.36 -4.53
N TYR A 132 14.65 -25.05 -3.23
CA TYR A 132 14.82 -23.69 -2.71
C TYR A 132 16.22 -23.11 -3.00
N ASP A 133 17.28 -23.88 -2.78
CA ASP A 133 18.66 -23.40 -2.92
C ASP A 133 18.98 -22.98 -4.37
N ASN A 134 18.52 -23.76 -5.36
CA ASN A 134 18.71 -23.44 -6.77
C ASN A 134 17.87 -22.21 -7.19
N ALA A 135 16.62 -22.11 -6.73
CA ALA A 135 15.80 -20.92 -6.96
C ALA A 135 16.44 -19.65 -6.36
N ALA A 136 16.98 -19.76 -5.14
CA ALA A 136 17.68 -18.66 -4.49
C ALA A 136 18.98 -18.25 -5.23
N GLN A 137 19.73 -19.21 -5.76
CA GLN A 137 20.91 -18.96 -6.59
C GLN A 137 20.55 -18.20 -7.87
N ILE A 138 19.49 -18.60 -8.58
CA ILE A 138 18.99 -17.94 -9.79
C ILE A 138 18.62 -16.48 -9.49
N ALA A 139 17.84 -16.22 -8.44
CA ALA A 139 17.45 -14.86 -8.09
C ALA A 139 18.64 -13.97 -7.70
N LYS A 140 19.62 -14.52 -6.97
CA LYS A 140 20.86 -13.81 -6.63
C LYS A 140 21.70 -13.49 -7.87
N ALA A 141 21.79 -14.43 -8.80
CA ALA A 141 22.49 -14.23 -10.07
C ALA A 141 21.81 -13.14 -10.91
N ALA A 142 20.49 -13.19 -11.05
CA ALA A 142 19.71 -12.20 -11.80
C ALA A 142 19.88 -10.79 -11.23
N HIS A 143 19.82 -10.66 -9.91
CA HIS A 143 20.10 -9.39 -9.24
C HIS A 143 21.53 -8.90 -9.49
N LYS A 144 22.53 -9.76 -9.30
CA LYS A 144 23.95 -9.39 -9.45
C LYS A 144 24.30 -8.98 -10.88
N ASN A 145 23.74 -9.67 -11.86
CA ASN A 145 24.05 -9.47 -13.27
C ASN A 145 23.14 -8.44 -13.94
N SER A 146 22.11 -7.95 -13.23
CA SER A 146 21.04 -7.10 -13.80
C SER A 146 20.35 -7.74 -15.01
N THR A 147 20.11 -9.05 -14.91
CA THR A 147 19.44 -9.90 -15.91
C THR A 147 18.07 -10.36 -15.40
N THR A 148 17.28 -10.96 -16.28
CA THR A 148 15.96 -11.51 -15.92
C THR A 148 16.08 -12.87 -15.22
N LEU A 149 15.04 -13.27 -14.48
CA LEU A 149 14.96 -14.62 -13.92
C LEU A 149 15.03 -15.70 -14.99
N LYS A 150 14.38 -15.47 -16.14
CA LYS A 150 14.36 -16.43 -17.26
C LYS A 150 15.76 -16.66 -17.81
N GLU A 151 16.53 -15.59 -18.04
CA GLU A 151 17.89 -15.68 -18.54
C GLU A 151 18.80 -16.50 -17.61
N GLU A 152 18.79 -16.22 -16.30
CA GLU A 152 19.64 -16.95 -15.36
C GLU A 152 19.14 -18.37 -15.08
N ALA A 153 17.83 -18.60 -15.12
CA ALA A 153 17.25 -19.94 -14.98
C ALA A 153 17.68 -20.85 -16.14
N VAL A 154 17.58 -20.37 -17.37
CA VAL A 154 18.03 -21.11 -18.57
C VAL A 154 19.55 -21.30 -18.56
N LYS A 155 20.31 -20.25 -18.22
CA LYS A 155 21.78 -20.31 -18.15
C LYS A 155 22.28 -21.28 -17.07
N SER A 156 21.54 -21.45 -15.98
CA SER A 156 21.87 -22.43 -14.93
C SER A 156 21.69 -23.88 -15.38
N GLY A 157 20.96 -24.11 -16.47
CA GLY A 157 20.57 -25.44 -16.94
C GLY A 157 19.50 -26.13 -16.09
N ALA A 158 18.92 -25.43 -15.10
CA ALA A 158 17.92 -25.99 -14.19
C ALA A 158 16.54 -26.17 -14.86
N VAL A 159 16.21 -25.32 -15.84
CA VAL A 159 14.98 -25.39 -16.65
C VAL A 159 15.23 -24.86 -18.07
N SER A 160 14.47 -25.35 -19.04
CA SER A 160 14.44 -24.74 -20.39
C SER A 160 13.64 -23.42 -20.40
N ALA A 161 13.71 -22.67 -21.50
CA ALA A 161 12.94 -21.43 -21.66
C ALA A 161 11.43 -21.71 -21.68
N GLU A 162 11.03 -22.79 -22.35
CA GLU A 162 9.64 -23.25 -22.46
C GLU A 162 9.12 -23.74 -21.11
N GLU A 163 9.95 -24.46 -20.34
CA GLU A 163 9.61 -24.89 -19.00
C GLU A 163 9.46 -23.70 -18.05
N PHE A 164 10.34 -22.69 -18.15
CA PHE A 164 10.21 -21.47 -17.37
C PHE A 164 8.87 -20.77 -17.65
N ASP A 165 8.53 -20.58 -18.93
CA ASP A 165 7.27 -19.94 -19.32
C ASP A 165 6.04 -20.76 -18.91
N ALA A 166 6.14 -22.09 -18.88
CA ALA A 166 5.07 -22.96 -18.42
C ALA A 166 4.86 -22.92 -16.90
N ILE A 167 5.94 -22.71 -16.12
CA ILE A 167 5.90 -22.76 -14.65
C ILE A 167 5.64 -21.37 -14.05
N VAL A 168 6.31 -20.34 -14.57
CA VAL A 168 6.27 -18.99 -13.99
C VAL A 168 5.14 -18.20 -14.65
N ARG A 169 3.91 -18.48 -14.21
CA ARG A 169 2.67 -17.85 -14.68
C ARG A 169 2.06 -16.99 -13.57
N PRO A 170 2.30 -15.67 -13.54
CA PRO A 170 1.80 -14.80 -12.47
C PRO A 170 0.29 -14.89 -12.23
N GLU A 171 -0.50 -15.13 -13.28
CA GLU A 171 -1.95 -15.34 -13.21
C GLU A 171 -2.35 -16.60 -12.42
N ASP A 172 -1.47 -17.60 -12.33
CA ASP A 172 -1.69 -18.83 -11.57
C ASP A 172 -1.10 -18.74 -10.15
N MET A 173 -0.31 -17.70 -9.85
CA MET A 173 0.39 -17.50 -8.57
C MET A 173 -0.41 -16.67 -7.54
N ILE A 174 -1.70 -16.41 -7.79
CA ILE A 174 -2.58 -15.58 -6.95
C ILE A 174 -3.50 -16.39 -6.02
N HIS A 175 -3.33 -17.71 -5.99
CA HIS A 175 -4.11 -18.66 -5.19
C HIS A 175 -3.30 -19.95 -4.95
N PRO A 176 -3.63 -20.74 -3.90
CA PRO A 176 -3.04 -22.05 -3.70
C PRO A 176 -3.32 -22.98 -4.89
N ALA A 177 -2.35 -23.82 -5.24
CA ALA A 177 -2.59 -24.91 -6.18
C ALA A 177 -3.63 -25.88 -5.59
N ALA A 178 -4.56 -26.34 -6.44
CA ALA A 178 -5.58 -27.32 -6.08
C ALA A 178 -4.99 -28.70 -5.76
#